data_AF-A0A9D7HR68-F1
#
_entry.id   AF-A0A9D7HR68-F1
#
_cell.length_a   1.000
_cell.length_b   1.000
_cell.length_c   1.000
_cell.angle_alpha   90.00
_cell.angle_beta   90.00
_cell.angle_gamma   90.00
#
_symmetry.space_group_name_H-M   'P 1'
#
loop_
_entity.id
_entity.type
_entity.pdbx_description
1 polymer ?
#
loop_
_entity_poly.entity_id
_entity_poly.type
_entity_poly.pdbx_seq_one_letter_code
_entity_poly.pdbx_strand_id
1 'polypeptide(L)'
;MRRLLLLLGFLCAFSAHAQKEIFAMAIGNWRNGPVVYLTPVFATTEMFTTPQLLAQVKNEHEELNVAADVDVMRFASREEGEQHRLELKAKYGVRKLEVVLLEAPAKEEAAPAQH
;
A
#
# COMPACT_ATOMS: atom_id res chain seq x y z
N MET A 1 38.26 31.20 23.00
CA MET A 1 36.84 31.13 22.56
C MET A 1 36.64 30.87 21.06
N ARG A 2 37.69 30.79 20.23
CA ARG A 2 37.60 30.57 18.77
C ARG A 2 37.50 29.09 18.34
N ARG A 3 37.70 28.15 19.27
CA ARG A 3 37.62 26.69 19.00
C ARG A 3 36.26 26.06 19.31
N LEU A 4 35.35 26.80 19.97
CA LEU A 4 34.01 26.30 20.32
C LEU A 4 33.01 26.44 19.16
N LEU A 5 33.24 27.38 18.25
CA LEU A 5 32.40 27.63 17.07
C LEU A 5 32.63 26.62 15.93
N LEU A 6 33.72 25.84 15.97
CA LEU A 6 34.04 24.86 14.92
C LEU A 6 33.38 23.49 15.12
N LEU A 7 32.82 23.21 16.31
CA LEU A 7 32.12 21.94 16.59
C LEU A 7 30.61 21.99 16.33
N LEU A 8 30.02 23.18 16.12
CA LEU A 8 28.58 23.32 15.89
C LEU A 8 28.16 23.10 14.43
N GLY A 9 29.11 23.05 13.49
CA GLY A 9 28.85 22.85 12.06
C GLY A 9 28.63 21.39 11.63
N PHE A 10 28.77 20.42 12.54
CA PHE A 10 28.71 18.99 12.19
C PHE A 10 27.32 18.36 12.31
N LEU A 11 26.29 19.12 12.69
CA LEU A 11 24.95 18.60 13.02
C LEU A 11 23.92 18.67 11.87
N CYS A 12 24.25 19.22 10.71
CA CYS A 12 23.29 19.40 9.61
C CYS A 12 23.43 18.42 8.43
N ALA A 13 24.25 17.37 8.54
CA ALA A 13 24.40 16.37 7.50
C ALA A 13 23.50 15.13 7.71
N PHE A 14 22.33 15.29 8.32
CA PHE A 14 21.27 14.29 8.19
C PHE A 14 20.72 14.40 6.77
N SER A 15 21.36 13.67 5.85
CA SER A 15 20.82 13.41 4.53
C SER A 15 19.40 12.88 4.70
N ALA A 16 18.40 13.71 4.42
CA ALA A 16 17.04 13.27 4.24
C ALA A 16 17.06 12.23 3.10
N HIS A 17 17.14 10.95 3.45
CA HIS A 17 16.88 9.89 2.48
C HIS A 17 15.40 10.03 2.15
N ALA A 18 15.12 10.59 0.97
CA ALA A 18 13.78 10.60 0.42
C ALA A 18 13.31 9.14 0.41
N GLN A 19 12.29 8.84 1.22
CA GLN A 19 11.76 7.49 1.32
C GLN A 19 11.30 7.07 -0.08
N LYS A 20 11.78 5.91 -0.53
CA LYS A 20 11.41 5.40 -1.84
C LYS A 20 9.92 5.09 -1.86
N GLU A 21 9.19 5.77 -2.73
CA GLU A 21 7.81 5.43 -3.04
C GLU A 21 7.77 4.05 -3.69
N ILE A 22 6.85 3.22 -3.22
CA ILE A 22 6.54 1.90 -3.75
C ILE A 22 5.02 1.78 -3.89
N PHE A 23 4.58 0.68 -4.49
CA PHE A 23 3.16 0.42 -4.67
C PHE A 23 2.76 -0.84 -3.91
N ALA A 24 1.51 -0.91 -3.47
CA ALA A 24 0.99 -2.05 -2.76
C ALA A 24 -0.46 -2.35 -3.13
N MET A 25 -0.87 -3.59 -2.90
CA MET A 25 -2.24 -4.08 -3.06
C MET A 25 -2.51 -5.10 -1.96
N ALA A 26 -3.72 -5.07 -1.40
CA ALA A 26 -4.18 -6.09 -0.49
C ALA A 26 -5.08 -7.11 -1.19
N ILE A 27 -4.98 -8.34 -0.71
CA ILE A 27 -5.82 -9.46 -1.13
C ILE A 27 -6.48 -10.09 0.08
N GLY A 28 -7.80 -10.21 0.03
CA GLY A 28 -8.61 -10.91 1.04
C GLY A 28 -9.07 -12.28 0.54
N ASN A 29 -9.23 -13.23 1.47
CA ASN A 29 -9.86 -14.54 1.25
C ASN A 29 -9.15 -15.42 0.18
N TRP A 30 -7.85 -15.22 -0.02
CA TRP A 30 -7.08 -15.83 -1.09
C TRP A 30 -6.77 -17.31 -0.89
N ARG A 31 -6.84 -17.79 0.36
CA ARG A 31 -6.57 -19.21 0.69
C ARG A 31 -7.76 -20.09 0.34
N ASN A 32 -8.95 -19.80 0.89
CA ASN A 32 -10.13 -20.66 0.74
C ASN A 32 -11.47 -19.90 0.89
N GLY A 33 -11.50 -18.57 0.74
CA GLY A 33 -12.76 -17.85 0.90
C GLY A 33 -13.69 -18.02 -0.31
N PRO A 34 -15.01 -17.86 -0.11
CA PRO A 34 -15.99 -17.96 -1.18
C PRO A 34 -15.85 -16.83 -2.22
N VAL A 35 -15.38 -15.67 -1.77
CA VAL A 35 -15.15 -14.46 -2.57
C VAL A 35 -13.75 -13.94 -2.28
N VAL A 36 -12.94 -13.76 -3.33
CA VAL A 36 -11.60 -13.16 -3.26
C VAL A 36 -11.73 -11.66 -3.49
N TYR A 37 -11.20 -10.86 -2.57
CA TYR A 37 -11.21 -9.40 -2.66
C TYR A 37 -9.83 -8.88 -3.09
N LEU A 38 -9.79 -8.02 -4.10
CA LEU A 38 -8.56 -7.37 -4.57
C LEU A 38 -8.72 -5.86 -4.50
N THR A 39 -7.97 -5.20 -3.62
CA THR A 39 -7.95 -3.72 -3.54
C THR A 39 -7.37 -3.13 -4.83
N PRO A 40 -7.62 -1.84 -5.12
CA PRO A 40 -6.80 -1.13 -6.10
C PRO A 40 -5.34 -1.06 -5.62
N VAL A 41 -4.43 -0.81 -6.57
CA VAL A 41 -3.04 -0.51 -6.23
C VAL A 41 -2.95 0.91 -5.66
N PHE A 42 -2.31 1.03 -4.50
CA PHE A 42 -2.08 2.30 -3.82
C PHE A 42 -0.60 2.58 -3.62
N ALA A 43 -0.24 3.86 -3.56
CA ALA A 43 1.13 4.29 -3.30
C ALA A 43 1.42 4.22 -1.79
N THR A 44 2.63 3.80 -1.43
CA THR A 44 3.12 3.78 -0.05
C THR A 44 4.64 3.93 -0.05
N THR A 45 5.29 3.79 1.10
CA THR A 45 6.76 3.83 1.20
C THR A 45 7.29 2.54 1.84
N GLU A 46 8.56 2.21 1.57
CA GLU A 46 9.22 1.03 2.13
C GLU A 46 9.26 1.01 3.66
N MET A 47 9.04 2.16 4.31
CA MET A 47 8.97 2.29 5.77
C MET A 47 7.68 1.70 6.36
N PHE A 48 6.61 1.60 5.58
CA PHE A 48 5.34 1.07 6.08
C PHE A 48 5.42 -0.45 6.25
N THR A 49 5.25 -0.88 7.50
CA THR A 49 5.23 -2.29 7.88
C THR A 49 3.95 -2.96 7.38
N THR A 50 3.98 -4.28 7.17
CA THR A 50 2.79 -5.02 6.72
C THR A 50 1.58 -4.83 7.65
N PRO A 51 1.71 -4.85 9.00
CA PRO A 51 0.58 -4.56 9.89
C PRO A 51 -0.02 -3.16 9.71
N GLN A 52 0.81 -2.14 9.44
CA GLN A 52 0.33 -0.78 9.19
C GLN A 52 -0.43 -0.68 7.87
N LEU A 53 0.08 -1.32 6.81
CA LEU A 53 -0.60 -1.40 5.52
C LEU A 53 -1.93 -2.15 5.64
N LEU A 54 -1.95 -3.27 6.35
CA LEU A 54 -3.18 -4.04 6.61
C LEU A 54 -4.22 -3.21 7.38
N ALA A 55 -3.80 -2.44 8.39
CA ALA A 55 -4.69 -1.56 9.13
C ALA A 55 -5.27 -0.46 8.23
N GLN A 56 -4.45 0.14 7.36
CA GLN A 56 -4.89 1.16 6.40
C GLN A 56 -5.95 0.59 5.44
N VAL A 57 -5.65 -0.51 4.75
CA VAL A 57 -6.57 -1.07 3.74
C VAL A 57 -7.87 -1.60 4.36
N LYS A 58 -7.84 -2.09 5.60
CA LYS A 58 -9.05 -2.52 6.33
C LYS A 58 -9.93 -1.36 6.79
N ASN A 59 -9.34 -0.19 6.97
CA ASN A 59 -10.07 1.05 7.25
C ASN A 59 -10.68 1.64 5.97
N GLU A 60 -9.97 1.51 4.84
CA GLU A 60 -10.42 2.01 3.53
C GLU A 60 -11.41 1.07 2.82
N HIS A 61 -11.37 -0.23 3.13
CA HIS A 61 -12.20 -1.28 2.52
C HIS A 61 -12.79 -2.20 3.61
N GLU A 62 -14.03 -1.94 4.00
CA GLU A 62 -14.70 -2.68 5.07
C GLU A 62 -14.88 -4.17 4.73
N GLU A 63 -14.94 -4.54 3.45
CA GLU A 63 -15.03 -5.92 2.97
C GLU A 63 -13.86 -6.79 3.46
N LEU A 64 -12.70 -6.18 3.71
CA LEU A 64 -11.53 -6.88 4.24
C LEU A 64 -11.60 -7.16 5.74
N ASN A 65 -12.54 -6.55 6.48
CA ASN A 65 -12.71 -6.82 7.91
C ASN A 65 -13.41 -8.16 8.17
N VAL A 66 -14.24 -8.60 7.22
CA VAL A 66 -14.94 -9.89 7.28
C VAL A 66 -14.19 -11.02 6.57
N ALA A 67 -13.07 -10.71 5.91
CA ALA A 67 -12.22 -11.72 5.28
C ALA A 67 -11.46 -12.54 6.33
N ALA A 68 -11.42 -13.86 6.13
CA ALA A 68 -10.75 -14.79 7.03
C ALA A 68 -9.22 -14.68 6.97
N ASP A 69 -8.70 -14.34 5.79
CA ASP A 69 -7.28 -14.10 5.54
C ASP A 69 -7.12 -12.83 4.72
N VAL A 70 -6.14 -11.99 5.08
CA VAL A 70 -5.79 -10.78 4.34
C VAL A 70 -4.27 -10.67 4.31
N ASP A 71 -3.72 -10.39 3.13
CA ASP A 71 -2.29 -10.16 2.94
C ASP A 71 -2.06 -8.92 2.06
N VAL A 72 -0.84 -8.38 2.10
CA VAL A 72 -0.43 -7.21 1.31
C VAL A 72 0.80 -7.54 0.48
N MET A 73 0.70 -7.28 -0.82
CA MET A 73 1.77 -7.43 -1.79
C MET A 73 2.36 -6.05 -2.11
N ARG A 74 3.67 -5.99 -2.31
CA ARG A 74 4.42 -4.76 -2.65
C ARG A 74 5.03 -4.90 -4.04
N PHE A 75 5.07 -3.80 -4.78
CA PHE A 75 5.48 -3.72 -6.17
C PHE A 75 6.41 -2.52 -6.37
N ALA A 76 7.29 -2.62 -7.37
CA ALA A 76 8.19 -1.53 -7.72
C ALA A 76 7.47 -0.42 -8.50
N SER A 77 6.39 -0.74 -9.22
CA SER A 77 5.56 0.24 -9.93
C SER A 77 4.07 -0.04 -9.83
N ARG A 78 3.24 0.95 -10.17
CA ARG A 78 1.78 0.82 -10.23
C ARG A 78 1.35 -0.19 -11.28
N GLU A 79 1.99 -0.14 -12.45
CA GLU A 79 1.69 -0.99 -13.60
C GLU A 79 1.94 -2.45 -13.28
N GLU A 80 3.03 -2.76 -12.58
CA GLU A 80 3.33 -4.11 -12.09
C GLU A 80 2.22 -4.61 -11.16
N GLY A 81 1.80 -3.77 -10.20
CA GLY A 81 0.71 -4.13 -9.28
C GLY A 81 -0.62 -4.36 -9.99
N GLU A 82 -0.99 -3.51 -10.96
CA GLU A 82 -2.26 -3.64 -11.69
C GLU A 82 -2.24 -4.85 -12.62
N GLN A 83 -1.12 -5.11 -13.28
CA GLN A 83 -0.93 -6.34 -14.05
C GLN A 83 -1.09 -7.57 -13.15
N HIS A 84 -0.47 -7.57 -11.97
CA HIS A 84 -0.61 -8.66 -11.02
C HIS A 84 -2.06 -8.82 -10.53
N ARG A 85 -2.77 -7.71 -10.30
CA ARG A 85 -4.19 -7.71 -9.93
C ARG A 85 -5.06 -8.38 -10.98
N LEU A 86 -4.83 -8.09 -12.26
CA LEU A 86 -5.53 -8.73 -13.38
C LEU A 86 -5.21 -10.23 -13.49
N GLU A 87 -3.94 -10.60 -13.29
CA GLU A 87 -3.51 -11.99 -13.28
C GLU A 87 -4.16 -12.79 -12.15
N LEU A 88 -4.26 -12.22 -10.95
CA LEU A 88 -4.95 -12.85 -9.83
C LEU A 88 -6.44 -13.02 -10.12
N LYS A 89 -7.10 -12.01 -10.70
CA LYS A 89 -8.49 -12.14 -11.14
C LYS A 89 -8.67 -13.28 -12.12
N ALA A 90 -7.80 -13.40 -13.12
CA ALA A 90 -7.86 -14.51 -14.08
C ALA A 90 -7.59 -15.86 -13.40
N LYS A 91 -6.56 -15.96 -12.56
CA LYS A 91 -6.17 -17.18 -11.84
C LYS A 91 -7.29 -17.70 -10.94
N TYR A 92 -7.92 -16.83 -10.15
CA TYR A 92 -9.01 -17.22 -9.26
C TYR A 92 -10.32 -17.45 -10.02
N GLY A 93 -10.55 -16.72 -11.12
CA GLY A 93 -11.66 -17.01 -12.04
C GLY A 93 -11.59 -18.42 -12.64
N VAL A 94 -10.40 -18.90 -13.03
CA VAL A 94 -10.19 -20.30 -13.48
C VAL A 94 -10.52 -21.31 -12.37
N ARG A 95 -10.31 -20.94 -11.11
CA ARG A 95 -10.68 -21.75 -9.93
C ARG A 95 -12.17 -21.67 -9.59
N LYS A 96 -12.98 -20.98 -10.41
CA LYS A 96 -14.41 -20.74 -10.19
C LYS A 96 -14.70 -20.01 -8.87
N LEU A 97 -13.74 -19.26 -8.36
CA LEU A 97 -13.98 -18.35 -7.24
C LEU A 97 -14.56 -17.05 -7.76
N GLU A 98 -15.47 -16.47 -6.99
CA GLU A 98 -15.91 -15.09 -7.22
C GLU A 98 -14.75 -14.16 -6.87
N VAL A 99 -14.45 -13.21 -7.77
CA VAL A 99 -13.39 -12.22 -7.56
C VAL A 99 -13.99 -10.83 -7.64
N VAL A 100 -13.91 -10.11 -6.54
CA VAL A 100 -14.37 -8.73 -6.43
C VAL A 100 -13.15 -7.81 -6.51
N LEU A 101 -13.12 -7.02 -7.58
CA LEU A 101 -12.20 -5.90 -7.71
C LEU A 101 -12.79 -4.72 -6.94
N LEU A 102 -12.22 -4.41 -5.79
CA LEU A 102 -12.67 -3.27 -5.00
C LEU A 102 -12.31 -1.97 -5.71
N GLU A 103 -13.16 -0.97 -5.55
CA GLU A 103 -12.92 0.38 -6.06
C GLU A 103 -12.04 1.17 -5.10
N ALA A 104 -11.37 2.21 -5.58
CA ALA A 104 -10.67 3.14 -4.68
C ALA A 104 -11.69 3.74 -3.70
N PRO A 105 -11.32 3.89 -2.42
CA PRO A 105 -12.19 4.57 -1.48
C PRO A 105 -12.50 5.95 -2.08
N ALA A 106 -13.77 6.37 -2.03
CA ALA A 106 -14.19 7.70 -2.43
C ALA A 106 -13.59 8.73 -1.48
N LYS A 107 -12.29 8.98 -1.58
CA LYS A 107 -11.62 10.03 -0.83
C LYS A 107 -11.89 11.32 -1.57
N GLU A 108 -12.75 12.12 -0.96
CA GLU A 108 -12.96 13.54 -1.16
C GLU A 108 -11.72 14.20 -1.76
N GLU A 109 -11.92 14.82 -2.91
CA GLU A 109 -10.98 15.63 -3.68
C GLU A 109 -10.00 16.34 -2.75
N ALA A 110 -8.73 15.92 -2.76
CA ALA A 110 -7.70 16.57 -1.97
C ALA A 110 -7.67 18.06 -2.36
N ALA A 111 -8.19 18.92 -1.47
CA ALA A 111 -8.10 20.36 -1.63
C ALA A 111 -6.63 20.71 -1.94
N PRO A 112 -6.36 21.51 -2.99
CA PRO A 112 -4.99 21.79 -3.39
C PRO A 112 -4.28 22.47 -2.22
N ALA A 113 -3.11 21.95 -1.87
CA ALA A 113 -2.21 22.58 -0.93
C ALA A 113 -1.97 24.02 -1.38
N GLN A 114 -2.51 24.97 -0.62
CA GLN A 114 -2.21 26.39 -0.83
C GLN A 114 -0.79 26.64 -0.33
N HIS A 115 0.00 27.21 -1.24
CA HIS A 115 1.41 27.59 -1.12
C HIS A 115 1.71 28.55 0.03
#